data_AF-A0A3D9E9V9-F1
#
_entry.id   AF-A0A3D9E9V9-F1
#
_cell.length_a   1.000
_cell.length_b   1.000
_cell.length_c   1.000
_cell.angle_alpha   90.00
_cell.angle_beta   90.00
_cell.angle_gamma   90.00
#
_symmetry.space_group_name_H-M   'P 1'
#
loop_
_entity.id
_entity.type
_entity.pdbx_description
1 polymer ?
#
loop_
_entity_poly.entity_id
_entity_poly.type
_entity_poly.pdbx_seq_one_letter_code
_entity_poly.pdbx_strand_id
1 'polypeptide(L)'
;MGSGRSAFQRTSPSYASGSMAIIRAAALFETDEFAPFVTNTPAEVVAALRTMRNIASHSGYRAMNDERLWVTLTTELPPYIADWRRAGEKPPSD
;
A
#
# COMPACT_ATOMS: atom_id res chain seq x y z
N MET A 1 -10.05 -2.96 26.01
CA MET A 1 -9.54 -2.09 24.92
C MET A 1 -9.12 -3.00 23.79
N GLY A 2 -9.71 -2.84 22.60
CA GLY A 2 -9.38 -3.70 21.45
C GLY A 2 -7.93 -3.49 21.02
N SER A 3 -7.26 -4.57 20.62
CA SER A 3 -5.93 -4.55 20.01
C SER A 3 -6.00 -5.19 18.62
N GLY A 4 -5.04 -4.86 17.76
CA GLY A 4 -4.95 -5.39 16.39
C GLY A 4 -6.17 -5.05 15.54
N ARG A 5 -6.74 -6.06 14.89
CA ARG A 5 -7.86 -5.89 13.95
C ARG A 5 -9.06 -5.15 14.53
N SER A 6 -9.40 -5.42 15.80
CA SER A 6 -10.55 -4.83 16.47
C SER A 6 -10.41 -3.31 16.72
N ALA A 7 -9.17 -2.81 16.78
CA ALA A 7 -8.84 -1.39 16.90
C ALA A 7 -8.66 -0.69 15.54
N PHE A 8 -8.64 -1.45 14.45
CA PHE A 8 -8.56 -0.93 13.09
C PHE A 8 -9.94 -0.49 12.62
N GLN A 9 -10.25 0.78 12.88
CA GLN A 9 -11.55 1.40 12.63
C GLN A 9 -11.33 2.71 11.90
N ARG A 10 -12.29 3.14 11.07
CA ARG A 10 -12.17 4.34 10.22
C ARG A 10 -11.82 5.63 10.97
N THR A 11 -12.16 5.73 12.25
CA THR A 11 -11.86 6.87 13.12
C THR A 11 -10.51 6.76 13.82
N SER A 12 -9.81 5.63 13.69
CA SER A 12 -8.57 5.37 14.40
C SER A 12 -7.35 5.88 13.63
N PRO A 13 -6.30 6.32 14.34
CA PRO A 13 -5.04 6.74 13.71
C PRO A 13 -4.44 5.65 12.81
N SER A 14 -4.52 4.38 13.22
CA SER A 14 -4.00 3.26 12.43
C SER A 14 -4.67 3.12 11.07
N TYR A 15 -5.96 3.44 10.97
CA TYR A 15 -6.68 3.41 9.69
C TYR A 15 -6.26 4.55 8.77
N ALA A 16 -6.08 5.76 9.32
CA ALA A 16 -5.55 6.90 8.57
C ALA A 16 -4.12 6.61 8.06
N SER A 17 -3.24 6.11 8.93
CA SER A 17 -1.87 5.71 8.56
C SER A 17 -1.85 4.60 7.52
N GLY A 18 -2.68 3.57 7.68
CA GLY A 18 -2.81 2.48 6.72
C GLY A 18 -3.29 2.96 5.34
N SER A 19 -4.26 3.87 5.33
CA SER A 19 -4.73 4.48 4.08
C SER A 19 -3.64 5.29 3.39
N MET A 20 -2.86 6.06 4.15
CA MET A 20 -1.70 6.79 3.60
C MET A 20 -0.62 5.84 3.07
N ALA A 21 -0.37 4.71 3.72
CA ALA A 21 0.58 3.71 3.24
C ALA A 21 0.17 3.18 1.86
N ILE A 22 -1.12 2.87 1.65
CA ILE A 22 -1.65 2.47 0.34
C ILE A 22 -1.48 3.58 -0.71
N ILE A 23 -1.81 4.83 -0.35
CA ILE A 23 -1.68 5.97 -1.27
C ILE A 23 -0.22 6.12 -1.72
N ARG A 24 0.73 6.06 -0.78
CA ARG A 24 2.17 6.18 -1.07
C ARG A 24 2.72 4.98 -1.82
N ALA A 25 2.29 3.77 -1.50
CA ALA A 25 2.69 2.57 -2.23
C ALA A 25 2.25 2.61 -3.69
N ALA A 26 1.01 3.06 -3.97
CA ALA A 26 0.53 3.21 -5.34
C ALA A 26 1.32 4.29 -6.10
N ALA A 27 1.70 5.38 -5.43
CA ALA A 27 2.47 6.47 -6.04
C ALA A 27 3.85 6.02 -6.57
N LEU A 28 4.46 4.98 -6.00
CA LEU A 28 5.71 4.40 -6.52
C LEU A 28 5.59 3.90 -7.96
N PHE A 29 4.38 3.55 -8.41
CA PHE A 29 4.09 3.08 -9.77
C PHE A 29 3.59 4.19 -10.69
N GLU A 30 3.56 5.43 -10.23
CA GLU A 30 3.02 6.58 -10.96
C GLU A 30 4.09 7.61 -11.33
N THR A 31 5.33 7.40 -10.88
CA THR A 31 6.48 8.26 -11.19
C THR A 31 7.64 7.42 -11.73
N ASP A 32 8.21 7.86 -12.86
CA ASP A 32 9.28 7.14 -13.55
C ASP A 32 10.55 6.97 -12.70
N GLU A 33 10.80 7.88 -11.75
CA GLU A 33 11.95 7.84 -10.84
C GLU A 33 12.06 6.53 -10.06
N PHE A 34 10.92 5.90 -9.73
CA PHE A 34 10.91 4.65 -8.97
C PHE A 34 10.78 3.39 -9.83
N ALA A 35 10.59 3.52 -11.15
CA ALA A 35 10.37 2.40 -12.05
C ALA A 35 11.46 1.29 -11.95
N PRO A 36 12.77 1.61 -11.82
CA PRO A 36 13.80 0.58 -11.67
C PRO A 36 13.66 -0.26 -10.39
N PHE A 37 13.08 0.29 -9.32
CA PHE A 37 13.00 -0.36 -8.01
C PHE A 37 11.74 -1.20 -7.82
N VAL A 38 10.73 -1.02 -8.67
CA VAL A 38 9.43 -1.70 -8.55
C VAL A 38 9.11 -2.65 -9.71
N THR A 39 10.04 -2.84 -10.65
CA THR A 39 9.84 -3.57 -11.91
C THR A 39 9.37 -5.03 -11.77
N ASN A 40 9.70 -5.70 -10.67
CA ASN A 40 9.32 -7.11 -10.45
C ASN A 40 7.93 -7.27 -9.80
N THR A 41 7.21 -6.17 -9.58
CA THR A 41 5.89 -6.22 -8.98
C THR A 41 4.87 -6.75 -9.99
N PRO A 42 4.09 -7.79 -9.66
CA PRO A 42 3.06 -8.31 -10.56
C PRO A 42 2.02 -7.26 -10.92
N ALA A 43 1.54 -7.28 -12.17
CA ALA A 43 0.61 -6.27 -12.69
C ALA A 43 -0.71 -6.22 -11.91
N GLU A 44 -1.18 -7.35 -11.41
CA GLU A 44 -2.38 -7.46 -10.57
C GLU A 44 -2.21 -6.74 -9.22
N VAL A 45 -1.01 -6.75 -8.65
CA VAL A 45 -0.70 -6.04 -7.39
C VAL A 45 -0.69 -4.54 -7.63
N VAL A 46 -0.09 -4.09 -8.74
CA VAL A 46 -0.09 -2.68 -9.14
C VAL A 46 -1.52 -2.19 -9.37
N ALA A 47 -2.34 -2.96 -10.09
CA ALA A 47 -3.74 -2.64 -10.32
C ALA A 47 -4.55 -2.57 -9.01
N ALA A 48 -4.32 -3.51 -8.09
CA ALA A 48 -4.95 -3.51 -6.78
C ALA A 48 -4.59 -2.27 -5.96
N LEU A 49 -3.30 -1.90 -5.90
CA LEU A 49 -2.82 -0.71 -5.19
C LEU A 49 -3.43 0.57 -5.73
N ARG A 50 -3.44 0.74 -7.07
CA ARG A 50 -4.08 1.89 -7.72
C ARG A 50 -5.58 1.96 -7.43
N THR A 51 -6.27 0.82 -7.44
CA THR A 51 -7.70 0.75 -7.10
C THR A 51 -7.95 1.17 -5.66
N MET A 52 -7.18 0.63 -4.70
CA MET A 52 -7.31 0.99 -3.29
C MET A 52 -6.95 2.46 -3.04
N ARG A 53 -5.91 2.99 -3.70
CA ARG A 53 -5.55 4.41 -3.67
C ARG A 53 -6.69 5.30 -4.18
N ASN A 54 -7.31 4.92 -5.31
CA ASN A 54 -8.44 5.67 -5.88
C ASN A 54 -9.63 5.73 -4.91
N ILE A 55 -9.96 4.61 -4.26
CA ILE A 55 -11.00 4.55 -3.23
C ILE A 55 -10.64 5.44 -2.04
N ALA A 56 -9.40 5.33 -1.53
CA ALA A 56 -8.92 6.11 -0.39
C ALA A 56 -8.89 7.63 -0.68
N SER A 57 -8.60 8.02 -1.92
CA SER A 57 -8.44 9.43 -2.32
C SER A 57 -9.77 10.11 -2.68
N HIS A 58 -10.75 9.39 -3.24
CA HIS A 58 -11.94 10.01 -3.84
C HIS A 58 -13.25 9.64 -3.15
N SER A 59 -13.41 8.40 -2.68
CA SER A 59 -14.72 7.93 -2.21
C SER A 59 -14.98 8.24 -0.73
N GLY A 60 -14.01 8.86 -0.06
CA GLY A 60 -13.91 8.87 1.39
C GLY A 60 -13.79 7.45 1.94
N TYR A 61 -13.36 7.29 3.19
CA TYR A 61 -13.17 5.97 3.81
C TYR A 61 -14.44 5.08 3.86
N ARG A 62 -15.61 5.60 3.44
CA ARG A 62 -16.89 4.89 3.44
C ARG A 62 -16.95 3.72 2.46
N ALA A 63 -16.32 3.84 1.29
CA ALA A 63 -16.31 2.79 0.27
C ALA A 63 -15.18 1.76 0.44
N MET A 64 -14.22 2.03 1.34
CA MET A 64 -13.12 1.11 1.62
C MET A 64 -13.63 -0.08 2.44
N ASN A 65 -13.33 -1.29 1.97
CA ASN A 65 -13.56 -2.50 2.74
C ASN A 65 -12.46 -2.62 3.80
N ASP A 66 -12.84 -2.41 5.07
CA ASP A 66 -11.91 -2.38 6.20
C ASP A 66 -11.15 -3.70 6.39
N GLU A 67 -11.78 -4.84 6.05
CA GLU A 67 -11.14 -6.16 6.12
C GLU A 67 -10.09 -6.31 5.03
N ARG A 68 -10.44 -5.90 3.80
CA ARG A 68 -9.50 -5.93 2.68
C ARG A 68 -8.31 -5.02 2.95
N LEU A 69 -8.56 -3.80 3.45
CA LEU A 69 -7.49 -2.88 3.80
C LEU A 69 -6.59 -3.46 4.89
N TRP A 70 -7.17 -4.09 5.92
CA TRP A 70 -6.41 -4.76 6.97
C TRP A 70 -5.51 -5.87 6.40
N VAL A 71 -6.08 -6.82 5.67
CA VAL A 71 -5.34 -7.94 5.07
C VAL A 71 -4.24 -7.46 4.14
N THR A 72 -4.52 -6.46 3.30
CA THR A 72 -3.51 -5.87 2.43
C THR A 72 -2.36 -5.29 3.25
N LEU A 73 -2.64 -4.51 4.30
CA LEU A 73 -1.60 -3.86 5.10
C LEU A 73 -0.77 -4.83 5.94
N THR A 74 -1.39 -5.89 6.46
CA THR A 74 -0.72 -6.80 7.39
C THR A 74 -0.12 -8.03 6.74
N THR A 75 -0.54 -8.37 5.52
CA THR A 75 -0.20 -9.65 4.89
C THR A 75 0.25 -9.50 3.45
N GLU A 76 -0.52 -8.82 2.60
CA GLU A 76 -0.25 -8.84 1.15
C GLU A 76 0.83 -7.83 0.72
N LEU A 77 0.80 -6.61 1.26
CA LEU A 77 1.73 -5.54 0.91
C LEU A 77 3.15 -5.69 1.49
N PRO A 78 3.36 -6.17 2.74
CA PRO A 78 4.68 -6.22 3.36
C PRO A 78 5.78 -6.93 2.55
N PRO A 79 5.53 -8.09 1.90
CA PRO A 79 6.54 -8.73 1.05
C PRO A 79 7.03 -7.83 -0.08
N TYR A 80 6.12 -7.11 -0.76
CA TYR A 80 6.50 -6.20 -1.84
C TYR A 80 7.30 -5.00 -1.34
N ILE A 81 6.93 -4.45 -0.18
CA ILE A 81 7.72 -3.37 0.45
C ILE A 81 9.15 -3.85 0.74
N ALA A 82 9.31 -5.07 1.25
CA ALA A 82 10.64 -5.64 1.51
C ALA A 82 11.47 -5.78 0.23
N ASP A 83 10.83 -6.18 -0.88
CA ASP A 83 11.50 -6.30 -2.17
C ASP A 83 11.85 -4.93 -2.78
N TRP A 84 10.94 -3.95 -2.75
CA TRP A 84 11.21 -2.59 -3.23
C TRP A 84 12.34 -1.93 -2.45
N ARG A 85 12.37 -2.14 -1.12
CA ARG A 85 13.46 -1.68 -0.26
C ARG A 85 14.80 -2.29 -0.67
N ARG A 86 14.84 -3.61 -0.85
CA ARG A 86 16.05 -4.32 -1.27
C ARG A 86 16.55 -3.83 -2.63
N ALA A 87 15.63 -3.52 -3.55
CA ALA A 87 15.96 -2.94 -4.85
C ALA A 87 16.57 -1.54 -4.74
N GLY A 88 16.04 -0.68 -3.85
CA GLY A 88 16.56 0.67 -3.62
C GLY A 88 17.88 0.72 -2.83
N GLU A 89 18.16 -0.28 -2.00
CA GLU A 89 19.44 -0.41 -1.27
C GLU A 89 20.57 -0.95 -2.16
N LYS A 90 20.23 -1.63 -3.26
CA LYS A 90 21.21 -2.07 -4.25
C LYS A 90 21.54 -0.88 -5.17
N PRO A 91 22.81 -0.45 -5.30
CA PRO A 91 23.15 0.56 -6.29
C PRO A 91 22.71 0.06 -7.68
N PRO A 92 22.14 0.94 -8.53
CA PRO A 92 21.82 0.57 -9.90
C PRO A 92 23.10 0.00 -10.52
N SER A 93 23.00 -1.21 -11.08
CA SER A 93 24.12 -1.82 -11.78
C SER A 93 24.28 -1.05 -13.09
N ASP A 94 25.44 -0.40 -13.26
CA ASP A 94 25.84 0.31 -14.48
C ASP A 94 25.76 -0.58 -15.74
#